data_AF-A0A9Q2RYP0-F1
#
_entry.id   AF-A0A9Q2RYP0-F1
#
_cell.length_a   1.000
_cell.length_b   1.000
_cell.length_c   1.000
_cell.angle_alpha   90.00
_cell.angle_beta   90.00
_cell.angle_gamma   90.00
#
_symmetry.space_group_name_H-M   'P 1'
#
loop_
_entity.id
_entity.type
_entity.pdbx_description
1 polymer ?
#
loop_
_entity_poly.entity_id
_entity_poly.type
_entity_poly.pdbx_seq_one_letter_code
_entity_poly.pdbx_strand_id
1 'polypeptide(L)'
;MSPRWPWSELGLEKRATEREVKRAYAARLKQIDRNDPAAFGALRDAFSAAKNGALKDKAAPKRPRMADIVEGRTGLDDAVPVPLREPVWPADTAAEAPRESKPEPEPPQTDGTGHPPIVEELFADTPEPPKAPAPKPAQPWGVGIGQIDALAQDDPARAQSIFQTKIDEALRPMHWDTKTLDALLSLDMAHDLTLRRSLEAHLYDTLQTRLNDPETGYPTEMARVVETHFQWATDGVGASKRLGWRPDYQLLMYGHARSVPQSSKPHLATHAKDNKSYVWHKISVFAVLCLLTISIQEVEGAFAYFAILVALAVLFMFVRVLTILSVAIIVKLASLLRLNLPAMRLALWAFPATTAKLITSPEFRKLGGFTLTAVVMVALYLIDKYA
;
A
#
# COMPACT_ATOMS: atom_id res chain seq x y z
N MET A 1 -21.01 4.02 34.05
CA MET A 1 -19.65 3.46 33.89
C MET A 1 -18.74 4.13 34.90
N SER A 2 -17.93 3.37 35.64
CA SER A 2 -17.02 3.98 36.63
C SER A 2 -15.93 4.79 35.90
N PRO A 3 -15.45 5.92 36.47
CA PRO A 3 -14.39 6.73 35.85
C PRO A 3 -13.05 6.01 35.74
N ARG A 4 -12.92 4.82 36.35
CA ARG A 4 -11.73 3.95 36.31
C ARG A 4 -11.81 2.86 35.24
N TRP A 5 -12.95 2.71 34.57
CA TRP A 5 -13.10 1.82 33.42
C TRP A 5 -12.34 2.41 32.22
N PRO A 6 -11.61 1.62 31.41
CA PRO A 6 -11.52 0.15 31.39
C PRO A 6 -10.42 -0.48 32.27
N TRP A 7 -9.61 0.32 32.96
CA TRP A 7 -8.39 -0.13 33.63
C TRP A 7 -8.66 -0.97 34.89
N SER A 8 -9.72 -0.64 35.64
CA SER A 8 -10.09 -1.36 36.85
C SER A 8 -10.44 -2.83 36.61
N GLU A 9 -11.10 -3.14 35.49
CA GLU A 9 -11.47 -4.51 35.10
C GLU A 9 -10.23 -5.37 34.82
N LEU A 10 -9.20 -4.76 34.25
CA LEU A 10 -7.90 -5.42 34.03
C LEU A 10 -7.05 -5.52 35.31
N GLY A 11 -7.48 -4.92 36.42
CA GLY A 11 -6.69 -4.83 37.65
C GLY A 11 -5.52 -3.84 37.55
N LEU A 12 -5.64 -2.81 36.70
CA LEU A 12 -4.65 -1.76 36.53
C LEU A 12 -5.12 -0.48 37.23
N GLU A 13 -4.29 0.08 38.10
CA GLU A 13 -4.63 1.31 38.83
C GLU A 13 -4.57 2.58 37.96
N LYS A 14 -3.76 2.54 36.90
CA LYS A 14 -3.48 3.68 36.01
C LYS A 14 -3.45 3.23 34.55
N ARG A 15 -3.48 4.20 33.64
CA ARG A 15 -3.25 3.96 32.21
C ARG A 15 -1.90 3.28 32.02
N ALA A 16 -1.89 2.21 31.25
CA ALA A 16 -0.72 1.35 31.08
C ALA A 16 -0.39 1.19 29.61
N THR A 17 0.87 0.82 29.33
CA THR A 17 1.32 0.54 27.98
C THR A 17 0.62 -0.70 27.40
N GLU A 18 0.57 -0.81 26.07
CA GLU A 18 -0.06 -1.96 25.39
C GLU A 18 0.48 -3.32 25.86
N ARG A 19 1.78 -3.38 26.22
CA ARG A 19 2.42 -4.60 26.73
C ARG A 19 1.89 -4.97 28.12
N GLU A 20 1.68 -3.97 28.98
CA GLU A 20 1.12 -4.16 30.32
C GLU A 20 -0.37 -4.54 30.24
N VAL A 21 -1.14 -3.91 29.35
CA VAL A 21 -2.54 -4.27 29.08
C VAL A 21 -2.68 -5.74 28.69
N LYS A 22 -1.83 -6.23 27.77
CA LYS A 22 -1.82 -7.64 27.36
C LYS A 22 -1.44 -8.58 28.51
N ARG A 23 -0.47 -8.19 29.33
CA ARG A 23 -0.03 -8.99 30.49
C ARG A 23 -1.12 -9.08 31.56
N ALA A 24 -1.78 -7.95 31.85
CA ALA A 24 -2.88 -7.86 32.81
C ALA A 24 -4.10 -8.68 32.34
N TYR A 25 -4.45 -8.58 31.06
CA TYR A 25 -5.50 -9.42 30.47
C TYR A 25 -5.19 -10.91 30.60
N ALA A 26 -3.98 -11.34 30.26
CA ALA A 26 -3.56 -12.74 30.40
C ALA A 26 -3.55 -13.22 31.86
N ALA A 27 -3.23 -12.35 32.81
CA ALA A 27 -3.31 -12.66 34.24
C ALA A 27 -4.77 -12.81 34.70
N ARG A 28 -5.65 -11.90 34.31
CA ARG A 28 -7.09 -11.97 34.62
C ARG A 28 -7.77 -13.18 33.98
N LEU A 29 -7.41 -13.54 32.75
CA LEU A 29 -7.94 -14.72 32.07
C LEU A 29 -7.65 -16.03 32.83
N LYS A 30 -6.59 -16.07 33.64
CA LYS A 30 -6.26 -17.23 34.49
C LYS A 30 -7.02 -17.25 35.82
N GLN A 31 -7.53 -16.10 36.26
CA GLN A 31 -8.22 -15.95 37.55
C GLN A 31 -9.73 -16.08 37.43
N ILE A 32 -10.30 -15.72 36.27
CA ILE A 32 -11.75 -15.81 36.03
C ILE A 32 -12.15 -17.28 35.81
N ASP A 33 -13.28 -17.66 36.41
CA ASP A 33 -13.90 -18.96 36.16
C ASP A 33 -14.39 -19.04 34.70
N ARG A 34 -13.94 -20.08 33.98
CA ARG A 34 -14.29 -20.34 32.58
C ARG A 34 -15.79 -20.52 32.35
N ASN A 35 -16.55 -20.81 33.41
CA ASN A 35 -17.98 -21.04 33.33
C ASN A 35 -18.83 -19.76 33.48
N ASP A 36 -18.23 -18.59 33.73
CA ASP A 36 -18.96 -17.32 33.78
C ASP A 36 -18.81 -16.53 32.46
N PRO A 37 -19.75 -16.68 31.51
CA PRO A 37 -19.67 -15.98 30.22
C PRO A 37 -19.77 -14.46 30.36
N ALA A 38 -20.44 -13.96 31.40
CA ALA A 38 -20.60 -12.52 31.61
C ALA A 38 -19.27 -11.88 32.03
N ALA A 39 -18.53 -12.53 32.93
CA ALA A 39 -17.19 -12.09 33.33
C ALA A 39 -16.21 -12.09 32.15
N PHE A 40 -16.28 -13.10 31.27
CA PHE A 40 -15.46 -13.14 30.05
C PHE A 40 -15.81 -12.02 29.06
N GLY A 41 -17.09 -11.73 28.87
CA GLY A 41 -17.56 -10.63 28.03
C GLY A 41 -17.02 -9.28 28.52
N ALA A 42 -17.21 -8.99 29.82
CA ALA A 42 -16.74 -7.76 30.44
C ALA A 42 -15.22 -7.58 30.34
N LEU A 43 -14.44 -8.64 30.56
CA LEU A 43 -12.99 -8.61 30.43
C LEU A 43 -12.54 -8.34 28.97
N ARG A 44 -13.24 -8.93 27.99
CA ARG A 44 -12.94 -8.75 26.56
C ARG A 44 -13.21 -7.32 26.11
N ASP A 45 -14.31 -6.73 26.56
CA ASP A 45 -14.70 -5.37 26.24
C ASP A 45 -13.75 -4.36 26.88
N ALA A 46 -13.39 -4.59 28.15
CA ALA A 46 -12.38 -3.80 28.85
C ALA A 46 -11.00 -3.87 28.15
N PHE A 47 -10.57 -5.05 27.71
CA PHE A 47 -9.32 -5.21 26.95
C PHE A 47 -9.34 -4.45 25.63
N SER A 48 -10.44 -4.52 24.88
CA SER A 48 -10.60 -3.83 23.60
C SER A 48 -10.57 -2.30 23.78
N ALA A 49 -11.27 -1.78 24.78
CA ALA A 49 -11.26 -0.37 25.13
C ALA A 49 -9.87 0.11 25.62
N ALA A 50 -9.22 -0.64 26.51
CA ALA A 50 -7.89 -0.32 27.03
C ALA A 50 -6.81 -0.34 25.95
N LYS A 51 -6.87 -1.31 25.02
CA LYS A 51 -5.94 -1.39 23.88
C LYS A 51 -6.08 -0.18 22.95
N ASN A 52 -7.31 0.24 22.66
CA ASN A 52 -7.57 1.44 21.86
C ASN A 52 -7.09 2.71 22.58
N GLY A 53 -7.27 2.79 23.90
CA GLY A 53 -6.74 3.88 24.72
C GLY A 53 -5.20 3.95 24.71
N ALA A 54 -4.52 2.81 24.92
CA ALA A 54 -3.07 2.73 24.91
C ALA A 54 -2.44 3.05 23.53
N LEU A 55 -3.17 2.80 22.44
CA LEU A 55 -2.74 3.17 21.09
C LEU A 55 -2.84 4.69 20.84
N LYS A 56 -3.84 5.36 21.42
CA LYS A 56 -3.97 6.83 21.33
C LYS A 56 -2.80 7.54 22.03
N ASP A 57 -2.34 7.02 23.17
CA ASP A 57 -1.19 7.61 23.88
C ASP A 57 0.15 7.33 23.17
N LYS A 58 0.25 6.25 22.38
CA LYS A 58 1.41 5.97 21.50
C LYS A 58 1.44 6.80 20.24
N ALA A 59 0.32 7.41 19.84
CA ALA A 59 0.36 8.45 18.83
C ALA A 59 1.07 9.65 19.46
N ALA A 60 2.40 9.66 19.32
CA ALA A 60 3.26 10.77 19.74
C ALA A 60 2.58 12.09 19.38
N PRO A 61 2.68 13.14 20.23
CA PRO A 61 2.11 14.45 19.92
C PRO A 61 2.53 14.78 18.49
N LYS A 62 1.53 14.92 17.59
CA LYS A 62 1.78 15.17 16.17
C LYS A 62 2.78 16.32 16.12
N ARG A 63 4.01 16.03 15.70
CA ARG A 63 4.95 17.09 15.34
C ARG A 63 4.19 17.96 14.35
N PRO A 64 4.10 19.29 14.58
CA PRO A 64 3.34 20.17 13.70
C PRO A 64 3.79 19.88 12.27
N ARG A 65 2.83 19.63 11.38
CA ARG A 65 3.19 19.39 9.98
C ARG A 65 3.83 20.67 9.47
N MET A 66 4.81 20.55 8.57
CA MET A 66 5.47 21.72 8.00
C MET A 66 4.46 22.66 7.30
N ALA A 67 3.31 22.15 6.87
CA ALA A 67 2.17 22.93 6.41
C ALA A 67 1.55 23.82 7.51
N ASP A 68 1.42 23.33 8.76
CA ASP A 68 0.91 24.11 9.89
C ASP A 68 1.90 25.21 10.32
N ILE A 69 3.21 24.98 10.09
CA ILE A 69 4.28 25.96 10.30
C ILE A 69 4.25 27.04 9.20
N VAL A 70 3.97 26.65 7.95
CA VAL A 70 3.86 27.57 6.80
C VAL A 70 2.58 28.42 6.87
N GLU A 71 1.48 27.88 7.40
CA GLU A 71 0.22 28.61 7.60
C GLU A 71 0.19 29.49 8.86
N GLY A 72 1.27 29.56 9.64
CA GLY A 72 1.39 30.48 10.79
C GLY A 72 0.35 30.27 11.89
N ARG A 73 -0.27 29.08 11.97
CA ARG A 73 -1.40 28.80 12.88
C ARG A 73 -1.02 28.17 14.20
N THR A 74 0.27 28.06 14.51
CA THR A 74 0.72 27.73 15.86
C THR A 74 0.86 29.01 16.68
N GLY A 75 -0.19 29.34 17.44
CA GLY A 75 -0.20 30.46 18.39
C GLY A 75 0.89 30.32 19.45
N LEU A 76 2.05 30.91 19.16
CA LEU A 76 3.15 31.15 20.10
C LEU A 76 3.71 32.55 19.80
N ASP A 77 2.95 33.58 20.19
CA ASP A 77 3.23 35.01 20.01
C ASP A 77 4.32 35.52 20.97
N ASP A 78 5.57 35.02 20.93
CA ASP A 78 6.64 35.67 21.73
C ASP A 78 8.09 35.47 21.24
N ALA A 79 8.32 35.05 20.00
CA ALA A 79 9.67 35.00 19.44
C ALA A 79 9.91 36.17 18.47
N VAL A 80 10.74 37.12 18.91
CA VAL A 80 11.24 38.27 18.12
C VAL A 80 11.80 37.78 16.76
N PRO A 81 11.34 38.34 15.62
CA PRO A 81 11.80 37.89 14.31
C PRO A 81 13.29 38.15 14.11
N VAL A 82 14.04 37.11 13.79
CA VAL A 82 15.42 37.23 13.29
C VAL A 82 15.34 37.70 11.82
N PRO A 83 15.98 38.83 11.44
CA PRO A 83 15.95 39.30 10.06
C PRO A 83 16.77 38.35 9.19
N LEU A 84 16.07 37.58 8.34
CA LEU A 84 16.67 36.78 7.29
C LEU A 84 17.14 37.71 6.16
N ARG A 85 18.45 37.71 5.91
CA ARG A 85 19.10 38.47 4.85
C ARG A 85 18.76 37.82 3.50
N GLU A 86 18.12 38.58 2.61
CA GLU A 86 17.72 38.10 1.29
C GLU A 86 18.95 37.71 0.43
N PRO A 87 18.89 36.59 -0.30
CA PRO A 87 19.93 36.20 -1.23
C PRO A 87 19.87 37.09 -2.48
N VAL A 88 21.00 37.71 -2.80
CA VAL A 88 21.21 38.52 -4.01
C VAL A 88 21.20 37.58 -5.23
N TRP A 89 20.20 37.70 -6.09
CA TRP A 89 20.21 37.09 -7.43
C TRP A 89 21.01 37.98 -8.41
N PRO A 90 21.89 37.40 -9.25
CA PRO A 90 22.55 38.14 -10.32
C PRO A 90 21.56 38.48 -11.44
N ALA A 91 21.75 39.66 -12.03
CA ALA A 91 20.89 40.28 -13.04
C ALA A 91 20.75 39.45 -14.31
N ASP A 92 19.50 39.23 -14.72
CA ASP A 92 19.13 38.68 -16.02
C ASP A 92 19.58 39.60 -17.16
N THR A 93 20.30 39.00 -18.11
CA THR A 93 20.67 39.65 -19.36
C THR A 93 19.54 39.48 -20.36
N ALA A 94 19.04 40.61 -20.85
CA ALA A 94 18.01 40.73 -21.86
C ALA A 94 18.35 39.97 -23.16
N ALA A 95 17.35 39.30 -23.73
CA ALA A 95 17.28 39.05 -25.17
C ALA A 95 15.82 39.21 -25.61
N GLU A 96 15.62 40.32 -26.31
CA GLU A 96 14.38 40.79 -26.94
C GLU A 96 14.09 40.05 -28.24
N ALA A 97 12.81 40.12 -28.66
CA ALA A 97 12.23 39.97 -30.00
C ALA A 97 11.45 38.66 -30.31
N PRO A 98 10.51 38.70 -31.29
CA PRO A 98 9.37 39.61 -31.39
C PRO A 98 8.02 38.89 -31.67
N ARG A 99 6.94 39.68 -31.54
CA ARG A 99 5.52 39.34 -31.73
C ARG A 99 5.18 38.66 -33.06
N GLU A 100 4.25 37.70 -33.03
CA GLU A 100 3.38 37.41 -34.17
C GLU A 100 1.93 37.15 -33.69
N SER A 101 1.05 38.04 -34.13
CA SER A 101 -0.39 38.10 -33.90
C SER A 101 -1.14 37.26 -34.93
N LYS A 102 -2.17 36.49 -34.53
CA LYS A 102 -3.15 35.94 -35.48
C LYS A 102 -4.55 35.81 -34.84
N PRO A 103 -5.64 36.13 -35.57
CA PRO A 103 -6.90 36.56 -34.97
C PRO A 103 -7.93 35.44 -34.74
N GLU A 104 -8.85 35.80 -33.85
CA GLU A 104 -10.11 35.17 -33.46
C GLU A 104 -11.14 35.16 -34.62
N PRO A 105 -11.90 34.05 -34.83
CA PRO A 105 -13.07 34.05 -35.68
C PRO A 105 -14.39 34.06 -34.90
N GLU A 106 -15.24 35.03 -35.23
CA GLU A 106 -16.67 35.10 -34.87
C GLU A 106 -17.53 34.04 -35.61
N PRO A 107 -18.71 33.70 -35.07
CA PRO A 107 -19.61 32.68 -35.59
C PRO A 107 -20.54 33.20 -36.71
N PRO A 108 -21.08 32.32 -37.58
CA PRO A 108 -22.08 32.74 -38.55
C PRO A 108 -23.49 32.80 -37.95
N GLN A 109 -24.12 33.96 -38.12
CA GLN A 109 -25.59 34.12 -38.14
C GLN A 109 -26.15 33.61 -39.48
N THR A 110 -27.31 32.96 -39.42
CA THR A 110 -28.17 32.76 -40.60
C THR A 110 -29.59 33.13 -40.24
N ASP A 111 -30.02 34.29 -40.76
CA ASP A 111 -31.41 34.76 -40.78
C ASP A 111 -32.11 34.34 -42.09
N GLY A 112 -33.43 34.16 -41.99
CA GLY A 112 -34.42 34.36 -43.07
C GLY A 112 -34.49 33.25 -44.13
N THR A 113 -35.63 32.63 -44.40
CA THR A 113 -36.85 33.24 -44.98
C THR A 113 -37.90 32.11 -45.11
N GLY A 114 -39.16 32.30 -44.69
CA GLY A 114 -40.25 32.78 -45.55
C GLY A 114 -41.15 31.61 -46.02
N HIS A 115 -42.28 31.34 -45.35
CA HIS A 115 -43.67 31.69 -45.75
C HIS A 115 -44.34 30.67 -46.72
N PRO A 116 -45.70 30.55 -46.82
CA PRO A 116 -46.81 31.05 -45.98
C PRO A 116 -47.96 29.97 -45.82
N PRO A 117 -49.28 30.28 -45.72
CA PRO A 117 -50.22 29.66 -44.76
C PRO A 117 -51.24 28.73 -45.45
N ILE A 118 -52.24 28.18 -44.73
CA ILE A 118 -53.67 28.03 -45.16
C ILE A 118 -54.48 27.16 -44.16
N VAL A 119 -55.50 27.80 -43.57
CA VAL A 119 -56.92 27.40 -43.37
C VAL A 119 -57.17 26.14 -42.51
N GLU A 120 -57.67 26.21 -41.28
CA GLU A 120 -59.00 26.65 -40.80
C GLU A 120 -60.13 25.64 -41.11
N GLU A 121 -60.31 24.70 -40.18
CA GLU A 121 -61.59 24.02 -39.87
C GLU A 121 -61.58 23.88 -38.33
N LEU A 122 -62.27 24.67 -37.51
CA LEU A 122 -63.68 25.06 -37.46
C LEU A 122 -64.65 23.92 -37.15
N PHE A 123 -64.42 23.12 -36.11
CA PHE A 123 -65.49 22.47 -35.32
C PHE A 123 -64.97 22.30 -33.87
N ALA A 124 -65.40 23.16 -32.95
CA ALA A 124 -66.53 22.95 -32.05
C ALA A 124 -66.16 22.16 -30.77
N ASP A 125 -66.21 22.89 -29.65
CA ASP A 125 -66.70 22.49 -28.33
C ASP A 125 -66.14 21.23 -27.65
N THR A 126 -65.25 21.45 -26.68
CA THR A 126 -65.52 21.37 -25.22
C THR A 126 -64.16 21.37 -24.49
N PRO A 127 -63.81 22.36 -23.64
CA PRO A 127 -62.59 22.27 -22.86
C PRO A 127 -62.77 21.18 -21.79
N GLU A 128 -62.17 20.00 -22.00
CA GLU A 128 -61.91 19.06 -20.91
C GLU A 128 -61.07 19.81 -19.86
N PRO A 129 -61.43 19.74 -18.55
CA PRO A 129 -60.59 20.29 -17.50
C PRO A 129 -59.19 19.65 -17.64
N PRO A 130 -58.10 20.43 -17.47
CA PRO A 130 -56.75 19.93 -17.68
C PRO A 130 -56.57 18.68 -16.82
N LYS A 131 -56.55 17.50 -17.47
CA LYS A 131 -56.17 16.25 -16.84
C LYS A 131 -54.86 16.53 -16.14
N ALA A 132 -54.88 16.49 -14.80
CA ALA A 132 -53.70 16.61 -13.99
C ALA A 132 -52.62 15.74 -14.64
N PRO A 133 -51.44 16.31 -14.98
CA PRO A 133 -50.41 15.55 -15.68
C PRO A 133 -50.23 14.26 -14.90
N ALA A 134 -50.44 13.12 -15.57
CA ALA A 134 -50.26 11.82 -14.96
C ALA A 134 -48.93 11.88 -14.19
N PRO A 135 -48.89 11.60 -12.88
CA PRO A 135 -47.69 11.74 -12.09
C PRO A 135 -46.61 10.97 -12.83
N LYS A 136 -45.61 11.69 -13.36
CA LYS A 136 -44.45 11.06 -14.01
C LYS A 136 -44.00 9.99 -13.01
N PRO A 137 -43.94 8.71 -13.40
CA PRO A 137 -43.54 7.66 -12.48
C PRO A 137 -42.25 8.14 -11.83
N ALA A 138 -42.29 8.37 -10.52
CA ALA A 138 -41.17 8.91 -9.78
C ALA A 138 -40.00 8.00 -10.10
N GLN A 139 -39.06 8.51 -10.89
CA GLN A 139 -37.94 7.71 -11.35
C GLN A 139 -37.27 7.16 -10.09
N PRO A 140 -37.20 5.82 -9.90
CA PRO A 140 -36.73 5.24 -8.64
C PRO A 140 -35.26 5.60 -8.35
N TRP A 141 -34.56 6.20 -9.32
CA TRP A 141 -33.18 6.64 -9.30
C TRP A 141 -32.97 8.13 -8.94
N GLY A 142 -34.03 8.87 -8.57
CA GLY A 142 -33.95 10.29 -8.23
C GLY A 142 -33.24 10.64 -6.91
N VAL A 143 -32.83 9.62 -6.14
CA VAL A 143 -32.07 9.82 -4.90
C VAL A 143 -30.63 10.18 -5.27
N GLY A 144 -30.24 11.42 -4.99
CA GLY A 144 -28.85 11.85 -5.18
C GLY A 144 -27.91 11.04 -4.28
N ILE A 145 -26.65 10.86 -4.69
CA ILE A 145 -25.65 10.08 -3.93
C ILE A 145 -25.58 10.51 -2.45
N GLY A 146 -25.64 11.81 -2.19
CA GLY A 146 -25.62 12.36 -0.82
C GLY A 146 -26.88 12.10 0.02
N GLN A 147 -27.98 11.62 -0.57
CA GLN A 147 -29.19 11.25 0.16
C GLN A 147 -29.21 9.78 0.58
N ILE A 148 -28.29 8.96 0.05
CA ILE A 148 -28.24 7.52 0.35
C ILE A 148 -27.89 7.28 1.83
N ASP A 149 -26.98 8.05 2.41
CA ASP A 149 -26.63 7.92 3.83
C ASP A 149 -27.78 8.32 4.75
N ALA A 150 -28.55 9.36 4.40
CA ALA A 150 -29.77 9.72 5.14
C ALA A 150 -30.81 8.59 5.04
N LEU A 151 -31.01 8.04 3.84
CA LEU A 151 -31.90 6.91 3.63
C LEU A 151 -31.44 5.65 4.38
N ALA A 152 -30.14 5.44 4.55
CA ALA A 152 -29.61 4.29 5.29
C ALA A 152 -29.96 4.33 6.78
N GLN A 153 -30.21 5.52 7.33
CA GLN A 153 -30.69 5.67 8.72
C GLN A 153 -32.17 5.31 8.86
N ASP A 154 -32.98 5.63 7.85
CA ASP A 154 -34.43 5.39 7.87
C ASP A 154 -34.82 3.98 7.39
N ASP A 155 -34.24 3.53 6.28
CA ASP A 155 -34.52 2.25 5.62
C ASP A 155 -33.22 1.65 5.02
N PRO A 156 -32.46 0.86 5.82
CA PRO A 156 -31.16 0.34 5.42
C PRO A 156 -31.25 -0.63 4.24
N ALA A 157 -32.33 -1.41 4.14
CA ALA A 157 -32.52 -2.38 3.06
C ALA A 157 -32.72 -1.67 1.71
N ARG A 158 -33.54 -0.61 1.71
CA ARG A 158 -33.75 0.20 0.51
C ARG A 158 -32.48 0.98 0.13
N ALA A 159 -31.79 1.59 1.10
CA ALA A 159 -30.53 2.27 0.83
C ALA A 159 -29.49 1.34 0.21
N GLN A 160 -29.36 0.10 0.73
CA GLN A 160 -28.44 -0.89 0.19
C GLN A 160 -28.77 -1.28 -1.27
N SER A 161 -30.05 -1.48 -1.60
CA SER A 161 -30.43 -1.83 -2.98
C SER A 161 -30.18 -0.68 -3.97
N ILE A 162 -30.45 0.58 -3.58
CA ILE A 162 -30.15 1.76 -4.40
C ILE A 162 -28.65 1.92 -4.56
N PHE A 163 -27.89 1.79 -3.47
CA PHE A 163 -26.43 1.86 -3.47
C PHE A 163 -25.80 0.83 -4.40
N GLN A 164 -26.27 -0.42 -4.34
CA GLN A 164 -25.76 -1.50 -5.18
C GLN A 164 -26.10 -1.27 -6.66
N THR A 165 -27.32 -0.82 -6.95
CA THR A 165 -27.73 -0.42 -8.31
C THR A 165 -26.84 0.72 -8.84
N LYS A 166 -26.50 1.70 -8.00
CA LYS A 166 -25.64 2.83 -8.38
C LYS A 166 -24.18 2.41 -8.59
N ILE A 167 -23.67 1.45 -7.82
CA ILE A 167 -22.35 0.86 -8.08
C ILE A 167 -22.36 0.09 -9.39
N ASP A 168 -23.38 -0.74 -9.64
CA ASP A 168 -23.51 -1.44 -10.91
C ASP A 168 -23.59 -0.47 -12.08
N GLU A 169 -24.34 0.63 -11.95
CA GLU A 169 -24.40 1.71 -12.93
C GLU A 169 -23.06 2.39 -13.15
N ALA A 170 -22.28 2.68 -12.09
CA ALA A 170 -20.95 3.30 -12.22
C ALA A 170 -19.93 2.36 -12.90
N LEU A 171 -20.10 1.05 -12.69
CA LEU A 171 -19.26 0.00 -13.26
C LEU A 171 -19.72 -0.43 -14.66
N ARG A 172 -20.97 -0.17 -15.07
CA ARG A 172 -21.54 -0.61 -16.35
C ARG A 172 -20.94 0.06 -17.60
N PRO A 173 -20.67 1.37 -17.67
CA PRO A 173 -20.25 2.00 -18.93
C PRO A 173 -18.89 1.47 -19.42
N MET A 174 -18.66 1.58 -20.73
CA MET A 174 -17.38 1.21 -21.37
C MET A 174 -16.22 2.07 -20.81
N HIS A 175 -16.53 3.28 -20.36
CA HIS A 175 -15.64 4.19 -19.67
C HIS A 175 -16.13 4.28 -18.23
N TRP A 176 -15.42 3.64 -17.30
CA TRP A 176 -15.86 3.55 -15.91
C TRP A 176 -16.08 4.94 -15.31
N ASP A 177 -17.19 5.16 -14.62
CA ASP A 177 -17.47 6.45 -13.97
C ASP A 177 -16.75 6.49 -12.60
N THR A 178 -15.46 6.79 -12.66
CA THR A 178 -14.56 6.81 -11.50
C THR A 178 -14.97 7.85 -10.47
N LYS A 179 -15.58 8.97 -10.89
CA LYS A 179 -16.06 10.03 -9.99
C LYS A 179 -17.27 9.58 -9.20
N THR A 180 -18.25 8.97 -9.87
CA THR A 180 -19.44 8.43 -9.19
C THR A 180 -19.04 7.28 -8.27
N LEU A 181 -18.13 6.40 -8.70
CA LEU A 181 -17.66 5.31 -7.85
C LEU A 181 -16.91 5.83 -6.61
N ASP A 182 -16.04 6.83 -6.75
CA ASP A 182 -15.33 7.43 -5.62
C ASP A 182 -16.29 8.09 -4.62
N ALA A 183 -17.31 8.79 -5.12
CA ALA A 183 -18.35 9.39 -4.30
C ALA A 183 -19.17 8.31 -3.55
N LEU A 184 -19.53 7.21 -4.21
CA LEU A 184 -20.24 6.09 -3.58
C LEU A 184 -19.39 5.39 -2.51
N LEU A 185 -18.12 5.10 -2.80
CA LEU A 185 -17.22 4.44 -1.84
C LEU A 185 -16.84 5.34 -0.65
N SER A 186 -17.00 6.66 -0.79
CA SER A 186 -16.79 7.62 0.30
C SER A 186 -17.97 7.75 1.26
N LEU A 187 -19.13 7.15 0.96
CA LEU A 187 -20.30 7.15 1.83
C LEU A 187 -20.05 6.37 3.13
N ASP A 188 -20.72 6.76 4.21
CA ASP A 188 -20.55 6.11 5.52
C ASP A 188 -20.99 4.64 5.46
N MET A 189 -22.05 4.32 4.71
CA MET A 189 -22.49 2.94 4.56
C MET A 189 -21.45 2.03 3.90
N ALA A 190 -20.61 2.55 3.00
CA ALA A 190 -19.55 1.78 2.33
C ALA A 190 -18.43 1.35 3.29
N HIS A 191 -18.39 1.95 4.50
CA HIS A 191 -17.43 1.60 5.55
C HIS A 191 -17.90 0.42 6.41
N ASP A 192 -19.14 -0.05 6.27
CA ASP A 192 -19.55 -1.30 6.91
C ASP A 192 -18.74 -2.48 6.39
N LEU A 193 -18.22 -3.31 7.30
CA LEU A 193 -17.23 -4.34 6.99
C LEU A 193 -17.78 -5.42 6.06
N THR A 194 -19.05 -5.79 6.23
CA THR A 194 -19.71 -6.82 5.43
C THR A 194 -19.98 -6.31 4.02
N LEU A 195 -20.57 -5.12 3.90
CA LEU A 195 -20.84 -4.47 2.63
C LEU A 195 -19.53 -4.22 1.88
N ARG A 196 -18.53 -3.62 2.54
CA ARG A 196 -17.20 -3.36 1.94
C ARG A 196 -16.54 -4.60 1.37
N ARG A 197 -16.62 -5.75 2.07
CA ARG A 197 -16.11 -7.03 1.54
C ARG A 197 -16.87 -7.51 0.32
N SER A 198 -18.19 -7.39 0.32
CA SER A 198 -19.01 -7.75 -0.83
C SER A 198 -18.72 -6.85 -2.04
N LEU A 199 -18.50 -5.54 -1.82
CA LEU A 199 -18.09 -4.59 -2.85
C LEU A 199 -16.69 -4.87 -3.37
N GLU A 200 -15.74 -5.15 -2.50
CA GLU A 200 -14.37 -5.51 -2.89
C GLU A 200 -14.37 -6.75 -3.79
N ALA A 201 -15.17 -7.76 -3.46
CA ALA A 201 -15.35 -8.95 -4.28
C ALA A 201 -16.05 -8.66 -5.61
N HIS A 202 -17.11 -7.85 -5.60
CA HIS A 202 -17.86 -7.48 -6.81
C HIS A 202 -17.01 -6.64 -7.78
N LEU A 203 -16.24 -5.69 -7.25
CA LEU A 203 -15.27 -4.91 -8.03
C LEU A 203 -14.21 -5.83 -8.63
N TYR A 204 -13.67 -6.76 -7.85
CA TYR A 204 -12.71 -7.74 -8.36
C TYR A 204 -13.29 -8.55 -9.53
N ASP A 205 -14.50 -9.10 -9.38
CA ASP A 205 -15.16 -9.90 -10.41
C ASP A 205 -15.45 -9.09 -11.68
N THR A 206 -15.86 -7.84 -11.52
CA THR A 206 -16.12 -6.92 -12.63
C THR A 206 -14.84 -6.52 -13.36
N LEU A 207 -13.76 -6.26 -12.62
CA LEU A 207 -12.46 -5.94 -13.18
C LEU A 207 -11.89 -7.15 -13.92
N GLN A 208 -11.95 -8.34 -13.32
CA GLN A 208 -11.46 -9.58 -13.94
C GLN A 208 -12.18 -9.90 -15.25
N THR A 209 -13.52 -9.79 -15.28
CA THR A 209 -14.32 -10.07 -16.48
C THR A 209 -14.12 -9.05 -17.60
N ARG A 210 -13.81 -7.80 -17.27
CA ARG A 210 -13.60 -6.73 -18.27
C ARG A 210 -12.17 -6.63 -18.76
N LEU A 211 -11.21 -6.89 -17.89
CA LEU A 211 -9.77 -6.83 -18.19
C LEU A 211 -9.25 -8.16 -18.74
N ASN A 212 -10.02 -8.81 -19.62
CA ASN A 212 -9.67 -10.10 -20.25
C ASN A 212 -8.21 -10.17 -20.72
N ASP A 213 -7.59 -9.02 -21.03
CA ASP A 213 -6.14 -8.90 -21.17
C ASP A 213 -5.49 -8.12 -19.99
N PRO A 214 -4.67 -8.80 -19.17
CA PRO A 214 -3.95 -8.18 -18.06
C PRO A 214 -2.85 -7.21 -18.47
N GLU A 215 -2.40 -7.25 -19.73
CA GLU A 215 -1.36 -6.33 -20.23
C GLU A 215 -1.90 -4.93 -20.48
N THR A 216 -3.19 -4.82 -20.80
CA THR A 216 -3.84 -3.53 -21.06
C THR A 216 -3.85 -2.65 -19.81
N GLY A 217 -3.74 -3.26 -18.62
CA GLY A 217 -3.92 -2.56 -17.35
C GLY A 217 -5.30 -1.95 -17.28
N TYR A 218 -5.57 -1.15 -16.25
CA TYR A 218 -6.82 -0.43 -16.14
C TYR A 218 -6.61 1.05 -15.91
N PRO A 219 -7.60 1.91 -16.22
CA PRO A 219 -7.43 3.36 -16.14
C PRO A 219 -6.84 3.80 -14.79
N THR A 220 -5.83 4.66 -14.84
CA THR A 220 -5.12 5.17 -13.65
C THR A 220 -6.06 5.75 -12.61
N GLU A 221 -7.17 6.36 -13.05
CA GLU A 221 -8.20 6.89 -12.16
C GLU A 221 -8.88 5.80 -11.34
N MET A 222 -9.24 4.66 -11.96
CA MET A 222 -9.82 3.54 -11.21
C MET A 222 -8.80 2.90 -10.28
N ALA A 223 -7.55 2.74 -10.73
CA ALA A 223 -6.47 2.29 -9.86
C ALA A 223 -6.35 3.20 -8.63
N ARG A 224 -6.48 4.51 -8.80
CA ARG A 224 -6.48 5.46 -7.68
C ARG A 224 -7.66 5.27 -6.74
N VAL A 225 -8.88 5.11 -7.25
CA VAL A 225 -10.09 4.87 -6.44
C VAL A 225 -9.96 3.57 -5.64
N VAL A 226 -9.57 2.47 -6.32
CA VAL A 226 -9.35 1.17 -5.69
C VAL A 226 -8.25 1.23 -4.63
N GLU A 227 -7.16 1.95 -4.89
CA GLU A 227 -6.08 2.07 -3.92
C GLU A 227 -6.50 2.90 -2.69
N THR A 228 -7.26 3.98 -2.91
CA THR A 228 -7.75 4.85 -1.84
C THR A 228 -8.70 4.10 -0.91
N HIS A 229 -9.61 3.30 -1.48
CA HIS A 229 -10.68 2.63 -0.72
C HIS A 229 -10.38 1.19 -0.30
N PHE A 230 -9.50 0.46 -0.98
CA PHE A 230 -9.23 -0.96 -0.67
C PHE A 230 -7.76 -1.30 -0.43
N GLN A 231 -6.84 -0.38 -0.75
CA GLN A 231 -5.40 -0.54 -0.52
C GLN A 231 -4.84 -1.84 -1.13
N TRP A 232 -5.30 -2.21 -2.32
CA TRP A 232 -4.89 -3.46 -2.97
C TRP A 232 -3.39 -3.54 -3.23
N ALA A 233 -2.74 -2.44 -3.62
CA ALA A 233 -1.29 -2.42 -3.81
C ALA A 233 -0.54 -2.23 -2.49
N THR A 234 -1.02 -1.37 -1.59
CA THR A 234 -0.38 -1.11 -0.29
C THR A 234 -0.45 -2.32 0.64
N ASP A 235 -1.57 -3.05 0.66
CA ASP A 235 -1.82 -4.25 1.47
C ASP A 235 -2.19 -5.46 0.58
N GLY A 236 -1.30 -5.81 -0.35
CA GLY A 236 -1.55 -6.91 -1.28
C GLY A 236 -1.79 -8.27 -0.62
N VAL A 237 -1.21 -8.52 0.56
CA VAL A 237 -1.42 -9.76 1.34
C VAL A 237 -2.79 -9.75 2.01
N GLY A 238 -3.18 -8.65 2.65
CA GLY A 238 -4.50 -8.53 3.27
C GLY A 238 -5.61 -8.55 2.23
N ALA A 239 -5.45 -7.85 1.11
CA ALA A 239 -6.38 -7.88 -0.01
C ALA A 239 -6.53 -9.31 -0.58
N SER A 240 -5.42 -10.03 -0.80
CA SER A 240 -5.46 -11.44 -1.25
C SER A 240 -6.24 -12.34 -0.27
N LYS A 241 -6.04 -12.13 1.03
CA LYS A 241 -6.76 -12.87 2.07
C LYS A 241 -8.25 -12.53 2.10
N ARG A 242 -8.62 -11.26 1.96
CA ARG A 242 -10.02 -10.80 1.93
C ARG A 242 -10.78 -11.33 0.72
N LEU A 243 -10.09 -11.44 -0.42
CA LEU A 243 -10.65 -11.94 -1.68
C LEU A 243 -10.62 -13.48 -1.80
N GLY A 244 -10.11 -14.20 -0.80
CA GLY A 244 -10.14 -15.67 -0.78
C GLY A 244 -9.14 -16.34 -1.71
N TRP A 245 -7.98 -15.72 -1.98
CA TRP A 245 -6.87 -16.33 -2.72
C TRP A 245 -7.25 -16.80 -4.14
N ARG A 246 -8.07 -16.02 -4.84
CA ARG A 246 -8.48 -16.31 -6.22
C ARG A 246 -7.23 -16.46 -7.13
N PRO A 247 -7.23 -17.41 -8.08
CA PRO A 247 -6.04 -17.75 -8.87
C PRO A 247 -5.52 -16.58 -9.71
N ASP A 248 -6.43 -15.76 -10.24
CA ASP A 248 -6.09 -14.65 -11.14
C ASP A 248 -5.76 -13.35 -10.40
N TYR A 249 -5.76 -13.39 -9.06
CA TYR A 249 -5.51 -12.23 -8.23
C TYR A 249 -4.13 -11.61 -8.50
N GLN A 250 -3.10 -12.44 -8.69
CA GLN A 250 -1.74 -11.95 -8.96
C GLN A 250 -1.66 -11.13 -10.25
N LEU A 251 -2.44 -11.54 -11.25
CA LEU A 251 -2.44 -10.93 -12.57
C LEU A 251 -3.16 -9.57 -12.53
N LEU A 252 -4.31 -9.52 -11.85
CA LEU A 252 -5.04 -8.28 -11.61
C LEU A 252 -4.23 -7.30 -10.75
N MET A 253 -3.52 -7.80 -9.72
CA MET A 253 -2.61 -6.99 -8.91
C MET A 253 -1.43 -6.46 -9.70
N TYR A 254 -0.91 -7.23 -10.67
CA TYR A 254 0.16 -6.75 -11.54
C TYR A 254 -0.31 -5.57 -12.40
N GLY A 255 -1.49 -5.70 -13.02
CA GLY A 255 -2.13 -4.60 -13.76
C GLY A 255 -2.40 -3.38 -12.88
N HIS A 256 -2.90 -3.59 -11.66
CA HIS A 256 -3.12 -2.53 -10.67
C HIS A 256 -1.83 -1.81 -10.29
N ALA A 257 -0.81 -2.55 -9.87
CA ALA A 257 0.45 -2.00 -9.37
C ALA A 257 1.23 -1.20 -10.42
N ARG A 258 0.99 -1.49 -11.72
CA ARG A 258 1.53 -0.73 -12.85
C ARG A 258 0.74 0.54 -13.15
N SER A 259 -0.57 0.51 -12.89
CA SER A 259 -1.49 1.61 -13.15
C SER A 259 -1.51 2.65 -12.02
N VAL A 260 -1.16 2.26 -10.79
CA VAL A 260 -1.04 3.19 -9.65
C VAL A 260 0.22 4.07 -9.80
N PRO A 261 0.09 5.41 -9.78
CA PRO A 261 1.23 6.32 -9.80
C PRO A 261 2.20 6.02 -8.67
N GLN A 262 3.50 5.89 -8.96
CA GLN A 262 4.48 5.58 -7.92
C GLN A 262 4.58 6.68 -6.83
N SER A 263 4.13 7.90 -7.13
CA SER A 263 4.05 9.01 -6.18
C SER A 263 3.01 8.81 -5.07
N SER A 264 2.00 7.96 -5.27
CA SER A 264 1.00 7.65 -4.24
C SER A 264 1.35 6.44 -3.39
N LYS A 265 2.43 5.72 -3.72
CA LYS A 265 2.93 4.68 -2.83
C LYS A 265 3.39 5.39 -1.55
N PRO A 266 2.83 5.07 -0.37
CA PRO A 266 3.39 5.59 0.87
C PRO A 266 4.87 5.28 0.79
N HIS A 267 5.71 6.31 0.96
CA HIS A 267 7.15 6.16 0.98
C HIS A 267 7.37 5.12 2.08
N LEU A 268 7.50 3.85 1.68
CA LEU A 268 7.82 2.77 2.59
C LEU A 268 9.08 3.31 3.21
N ALA A 269 8.99 3.70 4.48
CA ALA A 269 10.15 3.98 5.26
C ALA A 269 10.90 2.68 5.10
N THR A 270 11.86 2.68 4.18
CA THR A 270 12.86 1.66 4.07
C THR A 270 13.39 1.71 5.47
N HIS A 271 12.95 0.75 6.29
CA HIS A 271 13.55 0.51 7.59
C HIS A 271 14.99 0.32 7.16
N ALA A 272 15.77 1.39 7.29
CA ALA A 272 17.17 1.43 6.95
C ALA A 272 17.72 0.41 7.91
N LYS A 273 17.77 -0.84 7.44
CA LYS A 273 18.00 -2.02 8.25
C LYS A 273 19.34 -1.71 8.86
N ASP A 274 19.32 -1.39 10.15
CA ASP A 274 20.33 -0.54 10.76
C ASP A 274 21.69 -1.06 10.34
N ASN A 275 22.34 -0.38 9.40
CA ASN A 275 23.53 -0.91 8.74
C ASN A 275 24.60 -1.19 9.80
N LYS A 276 24.53 -0.48 10.94
CA LYS A 276 25.31 -0.73 12.14
C LYS A 276 25.11 -2.13 12.71
N SER A 277 23.87 -2.59 12.87
CA SER A 277 23.57 -3.94 13.40
C SER A 277 24.16 -5.05 12.52
N TYR A 278 24.08 -4.90 11.20
CA TYR A 278 24.66 -5.86 10.26
C TYR A 278 26.20 -5.87 10.32
N VAL A 279 26.83 -4.69 10.38
CA VAL A 279 28.29 -4.55 10.48
C VAL A 279 28.79 -5.12 11.81
N TRP A 280 28.13 -4.81 12.93
CA TRP A 280 28.49 -5.34 14.25
C TRP A 280 28.40 -6.87 14.33
N HIS A 281 27.38 -7.46 13.72
CA HIS A 281 27.27 -8.92 13.64
C HIS A 281 28.45 -9.54 12.88
N LYS A 282 28.88 -8.93 11.77
CA LYS A 282 30.03 -9.42 10.99
C LYS A 282 31.36 -9.27 11.74
N ILE A 283 31.56 -8.16 12.43
CA ILE A 283 32.74 -7.92 13.27
C ILE A 283 32.77 -8.96 14.40
N SER A 284 31.65 -9.24 15.06
CA SER A 284 31.56 -10.23 16.13
C SER A 284 31.91 -11.65 15.65
N VAL A 285 31.38 -12.07 14.50
CA VAL A 285 31.71 -13.39 13.92
C VAL A 285 33.21 -13.50 13.58
N PHE A 286 33.79 -12.43 13.02
CA PHE A 286 35.23 -12.39 12.72
C PHE A 286 36.08 -12.46 14.00
N ALA A 287 35.70 -11.71 15.04
CA ALA A 287 36.41 -11.71 16.31
C ALA A 287 36.41 -13.11 16.97
N VAL A 288 35.28 -13.82 16.94
CA VAL A 288 35.19 -15.18 17.48
C VAL A 288 36.08 -16.15 16.71
N LEU A 289 36.05 -16.10 15.37
CA LEU A 289 36.94 -16.92 14.53
C LEU A 289 38.41 -16.63 14.81
N CYS A 290 38.77 -15.36 14.95
CA CYS A 290 40.12 -14.94 15.25
C CYS A 290 40.60 -15.48 16.61
N LEU A 291 39.79 -15.31 17.66
CA LEU A 291 40.10 -15.82 19.01
C LEU A 291 40.23 -17.35 19.03
N LEU A 292 39.37 -18.07 18.33
CA LEU A 292 39.40 -19.54 18.28
C LEU A 292 40.64 -20.05 17.56
N THR A 293 41.15 -19.31 16.58
CA THR A 293 42.37 -19.69 15.85
C THR A 293 43.63 -19.40 16.68
N ILE A 294 43.64 -18.28 17.40
CA ILE A 294 44.70 -17.96 18.36
C ILE A 294 44.75 -19.00 19.49
N SER A 295 43.59 -19.51 19.96
CA SER A 295 43.57 -20.48 21.06
C SER A 295 44.07 -21.88 20.68
N ILE A 296 44.17 -22.19 19.38
CA ILE A 296 44.58 -23.53 18.91
C ILE A 296 46.08 -23.57 18.57
N GLN A 297 46.70 -22.43 18.30
CA GLN A 297 48.11 -22.38 17.88
C GLN A 297 48.99 -21.79 18.98
N GLU A 298 49.99 -22.53 19.43
CA GLU A 298 51.11 -21.97 20.18
C GLU A 298 51.99 -21.20 19.18
N VAL A 299 51.82 -19.89 19.15
CA VAL A 299 52.52 -19.01 18.21
C VAL A 299 53.58 -18.23 18.98
N GLU A 300 54.85 -18.55 18.75
CA GLU A 300 55.97 -17.79 19.31
C GLU A 300 56.33 -16.60 18.40
N GLY A 301 56.21 -15.38 18.93
CA GLY A 301 56.67 -14.15 18.30
C GLY A 301 55.60 -13.32 17.58
N ALA A 302 55.72 -11.99 17.69
CA ALA A 302 54.74 -11.02 17.19
C ALA A 302 54.51 -11.09 15.66
N PHE A 303 55.53 -11.50 14.89
CA PHE A 303 55.42 -11.60 13.43
C PHE A 303 54.49 -12.74 13.00
N ALA A 304 54.51 -13.87 13.71
CA ALA A 304 53.66 -15.01 13.40
C ALA A 304 52.18 -14.72 13.72
N TYR A 305 51.89 -13.95 14.78
CA TYR A 305 50.55 -13.42 15.03
C TYR A 305 50.02 -12.55 13.88
N PHE A 306 50.85 -11.64 13.37
CA PHE A 306 50.46 -10.79 12.24
C PHE A 306 50.20 -11.61 10.97
N ALA A 307 51.07 -12.58 10.66
CA ALA A 307 50.88 -13.48 9.52
C ALA A 307 49.58 -14.29 9.62
N ILE A 308 49.25 -14.80 10.81
CA ILE A 308 47.99 -15.52 11.05
C ILE A 308 46.78 -14.61 10.87
N LEU A 309 46.82 -13.38 11.40
CA LEU A 309 45.74 -12.41 11.22
C LEU A 309 45.48 -12.08 9.75
N VAL A 310 46.55 -11.88 8.97
CA VAL A 310 46.45 -11.63 7.52
C VAL A 310 45.88 -12.87 6.81
N ALA A 311 46.38 -14.07 7.12
CA ALA A 311 45.86 -15.30 6.55
C ALA A 311 44.37 -15.51 6.88
N LEU A 312 43.93 -15.18 8.10
CA LEU A 312 42.54 -15.24 8.52
C LEU A 312 41.66 -14.24 7.79
N ALA A 313 42.16 -13.01 7.60
CA ALA A 313 41.45 -11.99 6.83
C ALA A 313 41.27 -12.42 5.37
N VAL A 314 42.32 -12.98 4.76
CA VAL A 314 42.27 -13.53 3.39
C VAL A 314 41.30 -14.71 3.32
N LEU A 315 41.37 -15.65 4.26
CA LEU A 315 40.44 -16.79 4.34
C LEU A 315 39.00 -16.33 4.51
N PHE A 316 38.75 -15.36 5.38
CA PHE A 316 37.41 -14.80 5.60
C PHE A 316 36.87 -14.12 4.34
N MET A 317 37.71 -13.35 3.64
CA MET A 317 37.35 -12.75 2.35
C MET A 317 37.06 -13.83 1.31
N PHE A 318 37.86 -14.90 1.27
CA PHE A 318 37.65 -16.02 0.36
C PHE A 318 36.34 -16.77 0.65
N VAL A 319 36.06 -17.10 1.91
CA VAL A 319 34.78 -17.72 2.33
C VAL A 319 33.60 -16.79 2.02
N ARG A 320 33.76 -15.48 2.18
CA ARG A 320 32.73 -14.50 1.81
C ARG A 320 32.49 -14.49 0.30
N VAL A 321 33.54 -14.56 -0.52
CA VAL A 321 33.41 -14.67 -1.97
C VAL A 321 32.71 -15.99 -2.32
N LEU A 322 33.12 -17.11 -1.74
CA LEU A 322 32.49 -18.42 -1.95
C LEU A 322 31.02 -18.46 -1.55
N THR A 323 30.63 -17.81 -0.45
CA THR A 323 29.22 -17.74 -0.04
C THR A 323 28.38 -16.88 -0.99
N ILE A 324 28.93 -15.78 -1.50
CA ILE A 324 28.27 -15.00 -2.57
C ILE A 324 28.14 -15.85 -3.84
N LEU A 325 29.19 -16.59 -4.17
CA LEU A 325 29.27 -17.50 -5.32
C LEU A 325 28.21 -18.60 -5.25
N SER A 326 28.14 -19.30 -4.12
CA SER A 326 27.24 -20.43 -3.90
C SER A 326 25.79 -19.98 -3.93
N VAL A 327 25.47 -18.80 -3.37
CA VAL A 327 24.15 -18.20 -3.48
C VAL A 327 23.81 -17.86 -4.93
N ALA A 328 24.74 -17.26 -5.68
CA ALA A 328 24.54 -16.96 -7.09
C ALA A 328 24.27 -18.24 -7.91
N ILE A 329 25.01 -19.31 -7.62
CA ILE A 329 24.84 -20.64 -8.22
C ILE A 329 23.47 -21.23 -7.87
N ILE A 330 23.08 -21.26 -6.58
CA ILE A 330 21.79 -21.79 -6.13
C ILE A 330 20.63 -21.04 -6.78
N VAL A 331 20.69 -19.71 -6.82
CA VAL A 331 19.65 -18.89 -7.45
C VAL A 331 19.55 -19.18 -8.96
N LYS A 332 20.69 -19.29 -9.65
CA LYS A 332 20.71 -19.57 -11.09
C LYS A 332 20.26 -20.99 -11.40
N LEU A 333 20.67 -21.97 -10.60
CA LEU A 333 20.24 -23.36 -10.72
C LEU A 333 18.74 -23.50 -10.43
N ALA A 334 18.23 -22.84 -9.40
CA ALA A 334 16.79 -22.80 -9.10
C ALA A 334 15.98 -22.17 -10.25
N SER A 335 16.50 -21.10 -10.86
CA SER A 335 15.90 -20.46 -12.04
C SER A 335 15.91 -21.38 -13.26
N LEU A 336 16.99 -22.13 -13.49
CA LEU A 336 17.10 -23.08 -14.62
C LEU A 336 16.18 -24.29 -14.43
N LEU A 337 16.13 -24.84 -13.22
CA LEU A 337 15.31 -26.00 -12.86
C LEU A 337 13.82 -25.66 -12.67
N ARG A 338 13.41 -24.40 -12.87
CA ARG A 338 12.04 -23.90 -12.62
C ARG A 338 11.54 -24.23 -11.20
N LEU A 339 12.44 -24.35 -10.22
CA LEU A 339 12.13 -24.57 -8.80
C LEU A 339 11.69 -23.23 -8.16
N ASN A 340 10.64 -22.64 -8.72
CA ASN A 340 10.49 -21.18 -8.73
C ASN A 340 10.05 -20.54 -7.40
N LEU A 341 9.57 -21.30 -6.42
CA LEU A 341 9.07 -20.68 -5.16
C LEU A 341 9.90 -21.02 -3.92
N PRO A 342 10.17 -22.28 -3.57
CA PRO A 342 10.79 -22.57 -2.27
C PRO A 342 12.26 -22.18 -2.24
N ALA A 343 13.03 -22.51 -3.29
CA ALA A 343 14.45 -22.18 -3.37
C ALA A 343 14.69 -20.67 -3.46
N MET A 344 13.86 -19.95 -4.22
CA MET A 344 13.92 -18.49 -4.28
C MET A 344 13.57 -17.85 -2.94
N ARG A 345 12.54 -18.35 -2.23
CA ARG A 345 12.21 -17.87 -0.87
C ARG A 345 13.34 -18.12 0.11
N LEU A 346 13.98 -19.29 0.07
CA LEU A 346 15.12 -19.63 0.92
C LEU A 346 16.32 -18.72 0.63
N ALA A 347 16.62 -18.47 -0.65
CA ALA A 347 17.69 -17.58 -1.07
C ALA A 347 17.40 -16.10 -0.73
N LEU A 348 16.15 -15.64 -0.90
CA LEU A 348 15.73 -14.28 -0.51
C LEU A 348 15.78 -14.10 1.01
N TRP A 349 15.42 -15.15 1.77
CA TRP A 349 15.45 -15.13 3.23
C TRP A 349 16.89 -15.11 3.76
N ALA A 350 17.75 -15.97 3.24
CA ALA A 350 19.13 -16.09 3.70
C ALA A 350 20.02 -14.93 3.24
N PHE A 351 19.82 -14.40 2.02
CA PHE A 351 20.74 -13.45 1.39
C PHE A 351 20.08 -12.30 0.60
N PRO A 352 19.10 -11.58 1.17
CA PRO A 352 18.17 -10.71 0.44
C PRO A 352 18.83 -9.67 -0.48
N ALA A 353 19.91 -9.03 -0.02
CA ALA A 353 20.62 -8.01 -0.81
C ALA A 353 21.31 -8.59 -2.05
N THR A 354 21.87 -9.79 -1.93
CA THR A 354 22.57 -10.50 -3.01
C THR A 354 21.57 -11.05 -4.01
N THR A 355 20.46 -11.63 -3.53
CA THR A 355 19.37 -12.13 -4.37
C THR A 355 18.72 -11.01 -5.16
N ALA A 356 18.45 -9.86 -4.52
CA ALA A 356 17.92 -8.68 -5.19
C ALA A 356 18.85 -8.19 -6.30
N LYS A 357 20.16 -8.07 -6.03
CA LYS A 357 21.15 -7.67 -7.04
C LYS A 357 21.29 -8.69 -8.17
N LEU A 358 21.19 -10.00 -7.89
CA LEU A 358 21.22 -11.03 -8.93
C LEU A 358 20.02 -10.94 -9.88
N ILE A 359 18.86 -10.58 -9.34
CA ILE A 359 17.62 -10.43 -10.11
C ILE A 359 17.68 -9.15 -10.94
N THR A 360 18.14 -8.03 -10.37
CA THR A 360 18.04 -6.72 -11.03
C THR A 360 19.24 -6.34 -11.90
N SER A 361 20.46 -6.76 -11.55
CA SER A 361 21.68 -6.34 -12.26
C SER A 361 22.11 -7.36 -13.32
N PRO A 362 22.26 -6.95 -14.60
CA PRO A 362 22.73 -7.82 -15.66
C PRO A 362 24.19 -8.27 -15.46
N GLU A 363 25.03 -7.45 -14.82
CA GLU A 363 26.41 -7.81 -14.52
C GLU A 363 26.51 -8.96 -13.51
N PHE A 364 25.67 -8.93 -12.48
CA PHE A 364 25.61 -10.01 -11.50
C PHE A 364 25.08 -11.32 -12.08
N ARG A 365 24.21 -11.28 -13.10
CA ARG A 365 23.78 -12.49 -13.84
C ARG A 365 24.93 -13.10 -14.65
N LYS A 366 25.77 -12.27 -15.27
CA LYS A 366 26.98 -12.70 -15.97
C LYS A 366 27.97 -13.32 -14.98
N LEU A 367 28.20 -12.66 -13.84
CA LEU A 367 29.05 -13.18 -12.77
C LEU A 367 28.56 -14.53 -12.27
N GLY A 368 27.25 -14.65 -11.96
CA GLY A 368 26.64 -15.92 -11.54
C GLY A 368 26.77 -17.04 -12.59
N GLY A 369 26.81 -16.69 -13.87
CA GLY A 369 27.11 -17.63 -14.96
C GLY A 369 28.55 -18.09 -14.97
N PHE A 370 29.48 -17.13 -14.95
CA PHE A 370 30.92 -17.42 -14.93
C PHE A 370 31.30 -18.31 -13.74
N THR A 371 30.70 -18.05 -12.58
CA THR A 371 30.95 -18.82 -11.38
C THR A 371 30.37 -20.23 -11.43
N LEU A 372 29.18 -20.40 -12.03
CA LEU A 372 28.62 -21.74 -12.25
C LEU A 372 29.52 -22.55 -13.18
N THR A 373 29.98 -21.97 -14.29
CA THR A 373 30.91 -22.63 -15.22
C THR A 373 32.24 -22.97 -14.55
N ALA A 374 32.79 -22.06 -13.73
CA ALA A 374 34.02 -22.33 -13.00
C ALA A 374 33.86 -23.48 -12.00
N VAL A 375 32.76 -23.53 -11.25
CA VAL A 375 32.49 -24.62 -10.30
C VAL A 375 32.30 -25.95 -11.02
N VAL A 376 31.62 -25.98 -12.16
CA VAL A 376 31.48 -27.19 -12.98
C VAL A 376 32.83 -27.68 -13.49
N MET A 377 33.69 -26.79 -13.99
CA MET A 377 35.04 -27.16 -14.46
C MET A 377 35.92 -27.70 -13.33
N VAL A 378 35.86 -27.10 -12.13
CA VAL A 378 36.59 -27.61 -10.96
C VAL A 378 36.05 -28.97 -10.51
N ALA A 379 34.73 -29.15 -10.48
CA ALA A 379 34.12 -30.43 -10.14
C ALA A 379 34.52 -31.53 -11.14
N LEU A 380 34.48 -31.24 -12.44
CA LEU A 380 34.93 -32.17 -13.48
C LEU A 380 36.41 -32.52 -13.34
N TYR A 381 37.28 -31.55 -13.07
CA TYR A 381 38.70 -31.78 -12.81
C TYR A 381 38.93 -32.68 -11.57
N LEU A 382 38.17 -32.45 -10.49
CA LEU A 382 38.26 -33.28 -9.29
C LEU A 382 37.76 -34.70 -9.54
N ILE A 383 36.68 -34.87 -10.33
CA ILE A 383 36.18 -36.19 -10.71
C ILE A 383 37.24 -36.93 -11.54
N ASP A 384 37.80 -36.29 -12.58
CA ASP A 384 38.84 -36.88 -13.45
C ASP A 384 40.11 -37.27 -12.67
N LYS A 385 40.48 -36.48 -11.66
CA LYS A 385 41.70 -36.72 -10.87
C LYS A 385 41.54 -37.81 -9.80
N TYR A 386 40.32 -38.05 -9.31
CA TYR A 386 40.07 -38.88 -8.13
C TYR A 386 39.08 -40.04 -8.35
N ALA A 387 38.48 -40.18 -9.54
CA ALA A 387 37.72 -41.36 -9.98
C ALA A 387 38.62 -42.30 -10.79
#